data_AF-A0A518CCV4-F1
#
_entry.id   AF-A0A518CCV4-F1
#
_cell.length_a   1.000
_cell.length_b   1.000
_cell.length_c   1.000
_cell.angle_alpha   90.00
_cell.angle_beta   90.00
_cell.angle_gamma   90.00
#
_symmetry.space_group_name_H-M   'P 1'
#
loop_
_entity.id
_entity.type
_entity.pdbx_description
1 polymer ?
#
loop_
_entity_poly.entity_id
_entity_poly.type
_entity_poly.pdbx_seq_one_letter_code
_entity_poly.pdbx_strand_id
1 'polypeptide(L)'
;MSKSKSPPANPSDSDVVSPGTRTAISLVLFAYLFGLWVVVSSSLGGGYSSMLHEKLLNLFQLYTEPMNLEVRASPYSMYSGTPADYEHFFRVEVNTPSGEIQTYEVPGPMLGSGPRDPYRYQRLAKIVALQAEISDDTLPAEITKGIGQYFLRSTGSDKVSIRCIRRRPQPMELEIDGQVFAADPRDPSYETELYRATVLVDPEGSFQLIKEMATEHVAPVE
;
A
#
# COMPACT_ATOMS: atom_id res chain seq x y z
N MET A 1 -80.73 23.96 -30.79
CA MET A 1 -79.46 23.39 -30.29
C MET A 1 -78.32 24.32 -30.68
N SER A 2 -77.79 25.10 -29.74
CA SER A 2 -76.50 25.80 -29.90
C SER A 2 -75.81 25.81 -28.54
N LYS A 3 -74.57 25.30 -28.52
CA LYS A 3 -73.79 24.90 -27.35
C LYS A 3 -73.37 26.13 -26.51
N SER A 4 -73.64 26.08 -25.20
CA SER A 4 -72.98 26.96 -24.23
C SER A 4 -71.48 26.66 -24.23
N LYS A 5 -70.67 27.67 -24.57
CA LYS A 5 -69.21 27.59 -24.55
C LYS A 5 -68.75 27.86 -23.13
N SER A 6 -68.46 26.80 -22.38
CA SER A 6 -67.79 26.88 -21.09
C SER A 6 -66.39 27.50 -21.27
N PRO A 7 -65.93 28.40 -20.38
CA PRO A 7 -64.55 28.86 -20.42
C PRO A 7 -63.62 27.68 -20.09
N PRO A 8 -62.43 27.60 -20.71
CA PRO A 8 -61.44 26.60 -20.32
C PRO A 8 -61.01 26.86 -18.87
N ALA A 9 -61.08 25.83 -18.05
CA ALA A 9 -60.48 25.83 -16.73
C ALA A 9 -59.00 26.18 -16.87
N ASN A 10 -58.55 27.23 -16.16
CA ASN A 10 -57.13 27.48 -15.98
C ASN A 10 -56.47 26.19 -15.47
N PRO A 11 -55.33 25.76 -16.05
CA PRO A 11 -54.56 24.71 -15.42
C PRO A 11 -54.22 25.21 -14.03
N SER A 12 -54.61 24.42 -13.03
CA SER A 12 -54.19 24.57 -11.65
C SER A 12 -52.70 24.88 -11.60
N ASP A 13 -52.33 26.03 -11.03
CA ASP A 13 -51.00 26.35 -10.51
C ASP A 13 -50.65 25.42 -9.33
N SER A 14 -50.81 24.12 -9.53
CA SER A 14 -50.35 23.07 -8.64
C SER A 14 -48.89 22.81 -8.98
N ASP A 15 -48.03 23.13 -8.02
CA ASP A 15 -46.59 22.81 -7.93
C ASP A 15 -45.58 23.86 -8.44
N VAL A 16 -45.95 25.13 -8.46
CA VAL A 16 -44.93 26.21 -8.47
C VAL A 16 -44.41 26.38 -7.04
N VAL A 17 -43.40 25.58 -6.69
CA VAL A 17 -42.63 25.68 -5.42
C VAL A 17 -42.43 27.16 -5.06
N SER A 18 -42.86 27.58 -3.86
CA SER A 18 -42.87 28.99 -3.47
C SER A 18 -41.49 29.65 -3.66
N PRO A 19 -41.41 30.94 -4.02
CA PRO A 19 -40.13 31.63 -4.22
C PRO A 19 -39.16 31.45 -3.04
N GLY A 20 -39.68 31.52 -1.80
CA GLY A 20 -38.88 31.28 -0.60
C GLY A 20 -38.36 29.84 -0.48
N THR A 21 -39.18 28.86 -0.86
CA THR A 21 -38.76 27.45 -0.90
C THR A 21 -37.69 27.22 -1.96
N ARG A 22 -37.79 27.88 -3.13
CA ARG A 22 -36.75 27.82 -4.18
C ARG A 22 -35.43 28.39 -3.68
N THR A 23 -35.45 29.57 -3.04
CA THR A 23 -34.25 30.18 -2.46
C THR A 23 -33.63 29.29 -1.38
N ALA A 24 -34.44 28.71 -0.51
CA ALA A 24 -33.97 27.79 0.53
C ALA A 24 -33.33 26.53 -0.09
N ILE A 25 -33.97 25.93 -1.09
CA ILE A 25 -33.43 24.75 -1.80
C ILE A 25 -32.12 25.11 -2.50
N SER A 26 -32.06 26.25 -3.21
CA SER A 26 -30.83 26.70 -3.88
C SER A 26 -29.69 26.94 -2.90
N LEU A 27 -29.98 27.49 -1.72
CA LEU A 27 -28.96 27.72 -0.68
C LEU A 27 -28.44 26.40 -0.10
N VAL A 28 -29.33 25.45 0.20
CA VAL A 28 -28.94 24.12 0.70
C VAL A 28 -28.12 23.38 -0.37
N LEU A 29 -28.55 23.44 -1.64
CA LEU A 29 -27.83 22.83 -2.74
C LEU A 29 -26.45 23.46 -2.95
N PHE A 30 -26.34 24.78 -2.82
CA PHE A 30 -25.05 25.47 -2.87
C PHE A 30 -24.12 25.02 -1.74
N ALA A 31 -24.60 24.98 -0.50
CA ALA A 31 -23.82 24.52 0.64
C ALA A 31 -23.37 23.05 0.49
N TYR A 32 -24.25 22.20 -0.04
CA TYR A 32 -23.96 20.80 -0.34
C TYR A 32 -22.90 20.66 -1.43
N LEU A 33 -23.06 21.34 -2.57
CA LEU A 33 -22.09 21.31 -3.67
C LEU A 33 -20.74 21.90 -3.27
N PHE A 34 -20.74 22.95 -2.44
CA PHE A 34 -19.52 23.52 -1.88
C PHE A 34 -18.79 22.53 -0.96
N GLY A 35 -19.51 21.85 -0.06
CA GLY A 35 -18.94 20.79 0.78
C GLY A 35 -18.37 19.63 -0.04
N LEU A 36 -19.10 19.18 -1.06
CA LEU A 36 -18.66 18.14 -1.98
C LEU A 36 -17.41 18.58 -2.76
N TRP A 37 -17.36 19.82 -3.22
CA TRP A 37 -16.17 20.38 -3.89
C TRP A 37 -14.95 20.44 -2.96
N VAL A 38 -15.13 20.86 -1.70
CA VAL A 38 -14.04 20.85 -0.69
C VAL A 38 -13.51 19.43 -0.49
N VAL A 39 -14.39 18.43 -0.42
CA VAL A 39 -13.99 17.03 -0.20
C VAL A 39 -13.28 16.45 -1.43
N VAL A 40 -13.79 16.66 -2.63
CA VAL A 40 -13.16 16.19 -3.87
C VAL A 40 -11.83 16.92 -4.14
N SER A 41 -11.74 18.22 -3.84
CA SER A 41 -10.46 18.94 -3.99
C SER A 41 -9.42 18.49 -2.95
N SER A 42 -9.85 18.01 -1.79
CA SER A 42 -8.97 17.45 -0.77
C SER A 42 -8.39 16.08 -1.12
N SER A 43 -9.07 15.31 -1.98
CA SER A 43 -8.62 13.96 -2.39
C SER A 43 -7.40 13.97 -3.31
N LEU A 44 -6.90 15.16 -3.69
CA LEU A 44 -5.70 15.34 -4.53
C LEU A 44 -4.37 15.36 -3.73
N GLY A 45 -4.40 15.16 -2.41
CA GLY A 45 -3.27 14.61 -1.64
C GLY A 45 -2.16 15.57 -1.15
N GLY A 46 -2.04 15.63 0.18
CA GLY A 46 -0.81 15.27 0.93
C GLY A 46 0.30 16.31 1.15
N GLY A 47 0.57 17.19 0.19
CA GLY A 47 1.67 18.18 0.32
C GLY A 47 1.26 19.65 0.09
N TYR A 48 0.08 19.86 -0.47
CA TYR A 48 -0.38 21.18 -0.94
C TYR A 48 -1.67 21.67 -0.26
N SER A 49 -2.16 20.95 0.76
CA SER A 49 -3.34 21.37 1.52
C SER A 49 -2.99 22.49 2.50
N SER A 50 -3.69 23.62 2.39
CA SER A 50 -3.57 24.69 3.39
C SER A 50 -4.25 24.29 4.71
N MET A 51 -3.81 24.86 5.85
CA MET A 51 -4.45 24.64 7.16
C MET A 51 -5.95 24.97 7.17
N LEU A 52 -6.39 25.92 6.35
CA LEU A 52 -7.81 26.26 6.19
C LEU A 52 -8.58 25.13 5.54
N HIS A 53 -7.97 24.46 4.56
CA HIS A 53 -8.53 23.32 3.85
C HIS A 53 -8.76 22.13 4.79
N GLU A 54 -7.80 21.84 5.67
CA GLU A 54 -7.93 20.76 6.68
C GLU A 54 -9.05 21.04 7.68
N LYS A 55 -9.18 22.28 8.14
CA LYS A 55 -10.26 22.68 9.06
C LYS A 55 -11.63 22.56 8.42
N LEU A 56 -11.78 22.95 7.15
CA LEU A 56 -13.03 22.78 6.41
C LEU A 56 -13.34 21.29 6.18
N LEU A 57 -12.34 20.48 5.85
CA LEU A 57 -12.51 19.05 5.66
C LEU A 57 -13.00 18.35 6.94
N ASN A 58 -12.44 18.70 8.10
CA ASN A 58 -12.90 18.19 9.39
C ASN A 58 -14.35 18.61 9.72
N LEU A 59 -14.78 19.79 9.29
CA LEU A 59 -16.16 20.25 9.47
C LEU A 59 -17.15 19.46 8.60
N PHE A 60 -16.76 19.14 7.36
CA PHE A 60 -17.60 18.39 6.42
C PHE A 60 -17.51 16.87 6.61
N GLN A 61 -16.58 16.39 7.42
CA GLN A 61 -16.34 14.96 7.66
C GLN A 61 -17.58 14.22 8.16
N LEU A 62 -18.34 14.85 9.06
CA LEU A 62 -19.58 14.31 9.61
C LEU A 62 -20.64 14.00 8.53
N TYR A 63 -20.57 14.69 7.38
CA TYR A 63 -21.49 14.50 6.26
C TYR A 63 -20.95 13.53 5.20
N THR A 64 -19.63 13.38 5.10
CA THR A 64 -18.99 12.59 4.03
C THR A 64 -18.72 11.14 4.41
N GLU A 65 -18.51 10.86 5.69
CA GLU A 65 -18.33 9.52 6.25
C GLU A 65 -19.48 8.56 5.89
N PRO A 66 -20.78 8.88 6.10
CA PRO A 66 -21.87 7.96 5.75
C PRO A 66 -22.06 7.77 4.24
N MET A 67 -21.57 8.70 3.41
CA MET A 67 -21.65 8.60 1.95
C MET A 67 -20.44 7.88 1.34
N ASN A 68 -19.49 7.42 2.16
CA ASN A 68 -18.24 6.80 1.71
C ASN A 68 -17.47 7.68 0.69
N LEU A 69 -17.59 9.01 0.84
CA LEU A 69 -16.89 10.00 0.02
C LEU A 69 -15.53 10.39 0.61
N GLU A 70 -15.16 9.80 1.75
CA GLU A 70 -13.83 9.95 2.32
C GLU A 70 -12.79 9.27 1.43
N VAL A 71 -12.30 10.00 0.44
CA VAL A 71 -11.05 9.67 -0.27
C VAL A 71 -9.86 10.09 0.60
N ARG A 72 -9.90 9.79 1.90
CA ARG A 72 -8.79 10.09 2.83
C ARG A 72 -7.75 8.96 2.88
N ALA A 73 -7.98 7.83 2.21
CA ALA A 73 -7.08 6.69 2.33
C ALA A 73 -7.09 5.69 1.17
N SER A 74 -7.51 6.08 -0.03
CA SER A 74 -6.93 5.40 -1.19
C SER A 74 -5.75 6.26 -1.62
N PRO A 75 -4.50 5.86 -1.35
CA PRO A 75 -3.47 6.25 -2.28
C PRO A 75 -3.90 5.59 -3.60
N TYR A 76 -4.68 6.29 -4.42
CA TYR A 76 -4.50 6.17 -5.85
C TYR A 76 -3.13 6.79 -6.18
N SER A 77 -2.06 6.26 -5.57
CA SER A 77 -0.85 6.00 -6.31
C SER A 77 -1.28 5.01 -7.39
N MET A 78 -1.96 5.50 -8.43
CA MET A 78 -1.83 4.90 -9.74
C MET A 78 -0.33 4.95 -9.99
N TYR A 79 0.31 3.81 -9.70
CA TYR A 79 1.67 3.44 -10.02
C TYR A 79 2.51 4.61 -10.51
N SER A 80 3.05 5.41 -9.59
CA SER A 80 4.06 6.41 -9.95
C SER A 80 5.33 5.76 -10.51
N GLY A 81 5.36 4.42 -10.60
CA GLY A 81 6.49 3.63 -11.05
C GLY A 81 7.66 3.71 -10.09
N THR A 82 7.46 4.27 -8.90
CA THR A 82 8.56 4.48 -7.96
C THR A 82 9.01 3.15 -7.37
N PRO A 83 10.29 2.98 -7.04
CA PRO A 83 10.76 1.76 -6.42
C PRO A 83 10.06 1.40 -5.10
N ALA A 84 9.48 2.40 -4.42
CA ALA A 84 8.67 2.21 -3.22
C ALA A 84 7.28 1.58 -3.49
N ASP A 85 6.79 1.65 -4.72
CA ASP A 85 5.50 1.07 -5.14
C ASP A 85 5.62 -0.41 -5.53
N TYR A 86 6.84 -0.92 -5.66
CA TYR A 86 7.10 -2.29 -6.08
C TYR A 86 6.75 -3.31 -4.99
N GLU A 87 6.64 -4.58 -5.39
CA GLU A 87 6.40 -5.66 -4.45
C GLU A 87 7.65 -5.88 -3.59
N HIS A 88 7.49 -5.91 -2.27
CA HIS A 88 8.56 -6.16 -1.30
C HIS A 88 8.20 -7.35 -0.42
N PHE A 89 9.12 -8.29 -0.27
CA PHE A 89 8.91 -9.49 0.53
C PHE A 89 10.24 -9.98 1.12
N PHE A 90 10.16 -10.82 2.15
CA PHE A 90 11.33 -11.52 2.66
C PHE A 90 11.39 -12.92 2.07
N ARG A 91 12.60 -13.34 1.67
CA ARG A 91 12.92 -14.72 1.36
C ARG A 91 13.80 -15.27 2.49
N VAL A 92 13.32 -16.32 3.14
CA VAL A 92 13.97 -16.92 4.30
C VAL A 92 14.44 -18.32 3.94
N GLU A 93 15.72 -18.56 4.07
CA GLU A 93 16.37 -19.83 3.78
C GLU A 93 16.74 -20.49 5.11
N VAL A 94 16.18 -21.67 5.33
CA VAL A 94 16.40 -22.46 6.54
C VAL A 94 17.10 -23.75 6.16
N ASN A 95 18.21 -24.04 6.82
CA ASN A 95 18.85 -25.34 6.69
C ASN A 95 18.09 -26.35 7.55
N THR A 96 17.53 -27.35 6.90
CA THR A 96 16.91 -28.48 7.61
C THR A 96 17.97 -29.42 8.17
N PRO A 97 17.65 -30.20 9.21
CA PRO A 97 18.56 -31.21 9.76
C PRO A 97 19.01 -32.27 8.72
N SER A 98 18.25 -32.47 7.65
CA SER A 98 18.61 -33.36 6.53
C SER A 98 19.61 -32.74 5.55
N GLY A 99 20.02 -31.48 5.75
CA GLY A 99 20.93 -30.75 4.87
C GLY A 99 20.26 -30.12 3.65
N GLU A 100 18.92 -30.20 3.54
CA GLU A 100 18.16 -29.55 2.48
C GLU A 100 17.85 -28.09 2.84
N ILE A 101 18.00 -27.18 1.88
CA ILE A 101 17.68 -25.76 2.06
C ILE A 101 16.20 -25.57 1.74
N GLN A 102 15.42 -25.18 2.75
CA GLN A 102 14.02 -24.82 2.57
C GLN A 102 13.88 -23.31 2.46
N THR A 103 13.27 -22.86 1.37
CA THR A 103 13.05 -21.45 1.08
C THR A 103 11.60 -21.08 1.35
N TYR A 104 11.39 -20.07 2.18
CA TYR A 104 10.10 -19.52 2.55
C TYR A 104 9.97 -18.08 2.05
N GLU A 105 8.92 -17.78 1.29
CA GLU A 105 8.59 -16.41 0.91
C GLU A 105 7.57 -15.81 1.88
N VAL A 106 7.76 -14.54 2.22
CA VAL A 106 7.00 -13.83 3.25
C VAL A 106 6.53 -12.48 2.71
N PRO A 107 5.22 -12.21 2.60
CA PRO A 107 4.12 -12.95 3.25
C PRO A 107 3.77 -14.27 2.55
N GLY A 108 3.80 -15.36 3.31
CA GLY A 108 3.45 -16.72 2.87
C GLY A 108 2.79 -17.49 4.01
N PRO A 109 2.29 -18.71 3.79
CA PRO A 109 1.38 -19.42 4.70
C PRO A 109 1.96 -19.68 6.10
N MET A 110 3.29 -19.63 6.26
CA MET A 110 3.99 -19.87 7.54
C MET A 110 4.01 -18.66 8.48
N LEU A 111 3.93 -17.45 7.93
CA LEU A 111 3.89 -16.23 8.73
C LEU A 111 2.48 -15.71 8.62
N GLY A 112 1.62 -16.26 9.48
CA GLY A 112 0.23 -15.88 9.60
C GLY A 112 0.08 -14.36 9.55
N SER A 113 -0.30 -13.88 8.38
CA SER A 113 -1.14 -12.72 8.23
C SER A 113 -2.42 -13.05 9.01
N GLY A 114 -2.40 -12.79 10.32
CA GLY A 114 -3.62 -12.92 11.11
C GLY A 114 -4.74 -12.17 10.38
N PRO A 115 -6.01 -12.56 10.55
CA PRO A 115 -7.13 -11.94 9.83
C PRO A 115 -7.23 -10.41 10.03
N ARG A 116 -6.49 -9.86 11.01
CA ARG A 116 -6.39 -8.44 11.32
C ARG A 116 -5.32 -7.68 10.54
N ASP A 117 -4.32 -8.33 9.93
CA ASP A 117 -3.26 -7.62 9.22
C ASP A 117 -2.56 -8.45 8.13
N PRO A 118 -3.18 -8.58 6.94
CA PRO A 118 -2.63 -9.38 5.86
C PRO A 118 -1.32 -8.86 5.27
N TYR A 119 -1.00 -7.58 5.49
CA TYR A 119 0.11 -6.89 4.85
C TYR A 119 1.26 -6.55 5.81
N ARG A 120 1.23 -7.08 7.04
CA ARG A 120 2.24 -6.78 8.07
C ARG A 120 3.67 -6.96 7.57
N TYR A 121 3.98 -8.14 7.02
CA TYR A 121 5.34 -8.45 6.60
C TYR A 121 5.75 -7.73 5.32
N GLN A 122 4.80 -7.47 4.42
CA GLN A 122 5.05 -6.63 3.26
C GLN A 122 5.41 -5.20 3.68
N ARG A 123 4.72 -4.63 4.69
CA ARG A 123 5.08 -3.33 5.26
C ARG A 123 6.45 -3.34 5.92
N LEU A 124 6.77 -4.40 6.68
CA LEU A 124 8.10 -4.57 7.27
C LEU A 124 9.19 -4.67 6.19
N ALA A 125 8.97 -5.45 5.12
CA ALA A 125 9.89 -5.56 3.99
C ALA A 125 10.10 -4.20 3.31
N LYS A 126 9.04 -3.41 3.13
CA LYS A 126 9.13 -2.05 2.59
C LYS A 126 9.93 -1.11 3.52
N ILE A 127 9.75 -1.21 4.83
CA ILE A 127 10.54 -0.42 5.80
C ILE A 127 12.01 -0.82 5.72
N VAL A 128 12.32 -2.13 5.72
CA VAL A 128 13.69 -2.64 5.61
C VAL A 128 14.33 -2.17 4.30
N ALA A 129 13.63 -2.30 3.18
CA ALA A 129 14.08 -1.83 1.88
C ALA A 129 14.42 -0.34 1.89
N LEU A 130 13.51 0.51 2.38
CA LEU A 130 13.72 1.95 2.44
C LEU A 130 14.93 2.33 3.32
N GLN A 131 15.08 1.68 4.47
CA GLN A 131 16.18 1.96 5.40
C GLN A 131 17.53 1.47 4.85
N ALA A 132 17.53 0.30 4.20
CA ALA A 132 18.72 -0.24 3.54
C ALA A 132 19.20 0.67 2.39
N GLU A 133 18.30 1.31 1.65
CA GLU A 133 18.64 2.26 0.57
C GLU A 133 19.30 3.55 1.08
N ILE A 134 18.98 3.98 2.29
CA ILE A 134 19.65 5.14 2.92
C ILE A 134 20.86 4.75 3.79
N SER A 135 21.30 3.48 3.67
CA SER A 135 22.43 2.93 4.42
C SER A 135 22.27 2.98 5.96
N ASP A 136 21.03 3.00 6.47
CA ASP A 136 20.74 2.84 7.90
C ASP A 136 20.45 1.35 8.20
N ASP A 137 21.34 0.73 8.95
CA ASP A 137 21.26 -0.69 9.29
C ASP A 137 20.52 -0.99 10.59
N THR A 138 20.23 0.03 11.40
CA THR A 138 19.75 -0.15 12.77
C THR A 138 18.38 -0.85 12.78
N LEU A 139 17.43 -0.29 12.02
CA LEU A 139 16.08 -0.84 11.89
C LEU A 139 16.05 -2.15 11.07
N PRO A 140 16.72 -2.25 9.89
CA PRO A 140 16.86 -3.51 9.17
C PRO A 140 17.35 -4.67 10.03
N ALA A 141 18.39 -4.44 10.84
CA ALA A 141 18.95 -5.47 11.72
C ALA A 141 17.94 -5.92 12.78
N GLU A 142 17.23 -5.01 13.44
CA GLU A 142 16.24 -5.38 14.45
C GLU A 142 15.07 -6.17 13.86
N ILE A 143 14.54 -5.73 12.71
CA ILE A 143 13.42 -6.38 12.05
C ILE A 143 13.81 -7.78 11.58
N THR A 144 14.94 -7.90 10.88
CA THR A 144 15.41 -9.19 10.36
C THR A 144 15.82 -10.15 11.47
N LYS A 145 16.43 -9.65 12.56
CA LYS A 145 16.69 -10.44 13.77
C LYS A 145 15.39 -10.99 14.37
N GLY A 146 14.34 -10.17 14.48
CA GLY A 146 13.04 -10.61 14.98
C GLY A 146 12.38 -11.69 14.12
N ILE A 147 12.44 -11.54 12.78
CA ILE A 147 11.95 -12.55 11.83
C ILE A 147 12.78 -13.84 11.96
N GLY A 148 14.11 -13.75 12.01
CA GLY A 148 14.99 -14.90 12.15
C GLY A 148 14.77 -15.66 13.45
N GLN A 149 14.58 -14.96 14.57
CA GLN A 149 14.23 -15.58 15.85
C GLN A 149 12.96 -16.41 15.76
N TYR A 150 11.94 -15.93 15.05
CA TYR A 150 10.71 -16.70 14.85
C TYR A 150 10.99 -17.99 14.07
N PHE A 151 11.74 -17.91 12.95
CA PHE A 151 12.05 -19.08 12.14
C PHE A 151 12.96 -20.08 12.83
N LEU A 152 13.98 -19.63 13.56
CA LEU A 152 14.85 -20.50 14.35
C LEU A 152 14.03 -21.28 15.39
N ARG A 153 13.08 -20.62 16.08
CA ARG A 153 12.19 -21.27 17.05
C ARG A 153 11.17 -22.21 16.42
N SER A 154 10.64 -21.88 15.24
CA SER A 154 9.59 -22.68 14.59
C SER A 154 10.16 -23.91 13.87
N THR A 155 11.37 -23.80 13.31
CA THR A 155 12.01 -24.86 12.53
C THR A 155 12.99 -25.70 13.36
N GLY A 156 13.46 -25.18 14.51
CA GLY A 156 14.50 -25.81 15.31
C GLY A 156 15.88 -25.78 14.66
N SER A 157 16.08 -24.96 13.62
CA SER A 157 17.38 -24.74 13.00
C SER A 157 18.23 -23.79 13.85
N ASP A 158 19.56 -23.90 13.74
CA ASP A 158 20.52 -23.02 14.43
C ASP A 158 20.91 -21.80 13.59
N LYS A 159 20.61 -21.83 12.28
CA LYS A 159 20.98 -20.79 11.32
C LYS A 159 19.88 -20.56 10.30
N VAL A 160 19.55 -19.29 10.09
CA VAL A 160 18.59 -18.83 9.07
C VAL A 160 19.18 -17.67 8.28
N SER A 161 19.07 -17.71 6.96
CA SER A 161 19.42 -16.61 6.06
C SER A 161 18.15 -15.87 5.64
N ILE A 162 18.17 -14.53 5.71
CA ILE A 162 17.03 -13.68 5.41
C ILE A 162 17.45 -12.66 4.37
N ARG A 163 16.68 -12.59 3.30
CA ARG A 163 16.87 -11.67 2.18
C ARG A 163 15.64 -10.78 2.06
N CYS A 164 15.83 -9.48 2.00
CA CYS A 164 14.78 -8.52 1.65
C CYS A 164 14.84 -8.32 0.14
N ILE A 165 13.77 -8.72 -0.55
CA ILE A 165 13.68 -8.69 -2.01
C ILE A 165 12.67 -7.62 -2.42
N ARG A 166 13.03 -6.90 -3.49
CA ARG A 166 12.12 -6.05 -4.26
C ARG A 166 11.91 -6.65 -5.64
N ARG A 167 10.66 -6.87 -6.05
CA ARG A 167 10.32 -7.36 -7.39
C ARG A 167 9.75 -6.23 -8.25
N ARG A 168 10.42 -5.98 -9.37
CA ARG A 168 10.01 -5.00 -10.38
C ARG A 168 8.82 -5.54 -11.18
N PRO A 169 7.91 -4.67 -11.66
CA PRO A 169 6.86 -5.10 -12.57
C PRO A 169 7.47 -5.60 -13.89
N GLN A 170 6.81 -6.58 -14.50
CA GLN A 170 7.15 -7.03 -15.85
C GLN A 170 6.89 -5.88 -16.86
N PRO A 171 7.82 -5.63 -17.79
CA PRO A 171 7.60 -4.64 -18.84
C PRO A 171 6.46 -5.06 -19.78
N MET A 172 5.79 -4.09 -20.39
CA MET A 172 4.69 -4.35 -21.33
C MET A 172 5.19 -5.09 -22.59
N GLU A 173 6.40 -4.76 -23.04
CA GLU A 173 7.10 -5.45 -24.12
C GLU A 173 8.18 -6.34 -23.53
N LEU A 174 8.20 -7.61 -23.93
CA LEU A 174 9.19 -8.59 -23.44
C LEU A 174 10.52 -8.51 -24.18
N GLU A 175 10.61 -7.68 -25.22
CA GLU A 175 11.83 -7.42 -25.96
C GLU A 175 11.99 -5.91 -26.08
N ILE A 176 12.97 -5.35 -25.38
CA ILE A 176 13.26 -3.92 -25.37
C ILE A 176 14.76 -3.76 -25.59
N ASP A 177 15.16 -2.98 -26.60
CA ASP A 177 16.57 -2.69 -26.91
C ASP A 177 17.49 -3.94 -27.01
N GLY A 178 16.95 -5.05 -27.53
CA GLY A 178 17.68 -6.32 -27.67
C GLY A 178 17.81 -7.16 -26.39
N GLN A 179 17.24 -6.71 -25.28
CA GLN A 179 17.10 -7.48 -24.06
C GLN A 179 15.77 -8.25 -24.07
N VAL A 180 15.85 -9.57 -23.90
CA VAL A 180 14.67 -10.44 -23.78
C VAL A 180 14.35 -10.66 -22.30
N PHE A 181 13.15 -10.28 -21.90
CA PHE A 181 12.61 -10.43 -20.55
C PHE A 181 11.78 -11.71 -20.43
N ALA A 182 11.77 -12.30 -19.23
CA ALA A 182 11.04 -13.53 -18.96
C ALA A 182 9.52 -13.32 -19.07
N ALA A 183 8.80 -14.26 -19.68
CA ALA A 183 7.35 -14.17 -19.81
C ALA A 183 6.60 -14.36 -18.48
N ASP A 184 7.21 -15.03 -17.50
CA ASP A 184 6.64 -15.19 -16.16
C ASP A 184 6.91 -13.93 -15.30
N PRO A 185 5.90 -13.17 -14.86
CA PRO A 185 6.09 -11.98 -14.03
C PRO A 185 6.66 -12.28 -12.63
N ARG A 186 6.73 -13.55 -12.21
CA ARG A 186 7.36 -13.98 -10.97
C ARG A 186 8.79 -14.49 -11.15
N ASP A 187 9.34 -14.38 -12.35
CA ASP A 187 10.70 -14.81 -12.64
C ASP A 187 11.73 -14.05 -11.75
N PRO A 188 12.73 -14.74 -11.18
CA PRO A 188 13.77 -14.12 -10.37
C PRO A 188 14.55 -12.99 -11.06
N SER A 189 14.56 -12.92 -12.40
CA SER A 189 15.17 -11.82 -13.15
C SER A 189 14.56 -10.43 -12.86
N TYR A 190 13.33 -10.40 -12.34
CA TYR A 190 12.67 -9.17 -11.90
C TYR A 190 12.99 -8.78 -10.45
N GLU A 191 13.72 -9.62 -9.73
CA GLU A 191 14.01 -9.44 -8.32
C GLU A 191 15.32 -8.68 -8.10
N THR A 192 15.38 -7.95 -6.98
CA THR A 192 16.57 -7.23 -6.53
C THR A 192 16.69 -7.43 -5.03
N GLU A 193 17.84 -7.94 -4.59
CA GLU A 193 18.14 -8.10 -3.17
C GLU A 193 18.62 -6.76 -2.61
N LEU A 194 17.88 -6.22 -1.64
CA LEU A 194 18.16 -4.93 -1.02
C LEU A 194 18.91 -5.06 0.31
N TYR A 195 18.71 -6.19 0.99
CA TYR A 195 19.31 -6.45 2.29
C TYR A 195 19.45 -7.94 2.50
N ARG A 196 20.59 -8.37 3.08
CA ARG A 196 20.83 -9.76 3.43
C ARG A 196 21.48 -9.89 4.79
N ALA A 197 20.91 -10.74 5.63
CA ALA A 197 21.44 -11.05 6.94
C ALA A 197 21.24 -12.52 7.29
N THR A 198 22.19 -13.04 8.05
CA THR A 198 22.13 -14.36 8.67
C THR A 198 21.85 -14.19 10.15
N VAL A 199 20.87 -14.93 10.67
CA VAL A 199 20.55 -15.01 12.09
C VAL A 199 20.97 -16.38 12.59
N LEU A 200 21.74 -16.40 13.68
CA LEU A 200 22.28 -17.62 14.27
C LEU A 200 22.06 -17.64 15.78
N VAL A 201 21.97 -18.85 16.32
CA VAL A 201 21.90 -19.11 17.76
C VAL A 201 23.31 -19.41 18.26
N ASP A 202 23.77 -18.62 19.22
CA ASP A 202 25.04 -18.87 19.91
C ASP A 202 24.96 -20.10 20.81
N PRO A 203 26.11 -20.69 21.17
CA PRO A 203 26.18 -21.73 22.21
C PRO A 203 25.58 -21.29 23.56
N GLU A 204 25.56 -19.98 23.85
CA GLU A 204 24.98 -19.39 25.06
C GLU A 204 23.46 -19.15 24.95
N GLY A 205 22.86 -19.44 23.79
CA GLY A 205 21.43 -19.25 23.52
C GLY A 205 21.04 -17.83 23.11
N SER A 206 21.99 -16.91 22.96
CA SER A 206 21.75 -15.58 22.38
C SER A 206 21.58 -15.65 20.87
N PHE A 207 20.72 -14.79 20.33
CA PHE A 207 20.56 -14.62 18.89
C PHE A 207 21.51 -13.54 18.38
N GLN A 208 22.39 -13.90 17.46
CA GLN A 208 23.23 -12.95 16.73
C GLN A 208 22.70 -12.74 15.32
N LEU A 209 22.95 -11.54 14.80
CA LEU A 209 22.68 -11.19 13.42
C LEU A 209 23.99 -10.77 12.75
N ILE A 210 24.32 -11.43 11.65
CA ILE A 210 25.46 -11.11 10.79
C ILE A 210 24.89 -10.54 9.49
N LYS A 211 25.16 -9.26 9.22
CA LYS A 211 24.83 -8.66 7.93
C LYS A 211 25.82 -9.18 6.88
N GLU A 212 25.29 -9.72 5.78
CA GLU A 212 26.11 -10.26 4.69
C GLU A 212 26.27 -9.25 3.55
N MET A 213 25.25 -8.44 3.24
CA MET A 213 25.36 -7.32 2.29
C MET A 213 24.38 -6.18 2.60
N ALA A 214 24.84 -4.95 2.35
CA ALA A 214 24.02 -3.90 1.75
C ALA A 214 24.69 -3.58 0.41
N THR A 215 23.88 -3.42 -0.64
CA THR A 215 24.29 -3.10 -2.01
C THR A 215 25.43 -2.07 -2.06
N GLU A 216 26.67 -2.52 -2.32
CA GLU A 216 27.69 -1.86 -3.16
C GLU A 216 29.10 -2.51 -3.15
N HIS A 217 29.48 -3.44 -2.26
CA HIS A 217 30.89 -3.82 -2.11
C HIS A 217 31.20 -5.33 -2.08
N VAL A 218 30.98 -6.07 -3.16
CA VAL A 218 31.77 -7.30 -3.42
C VAL A 218 31.95 -7.47 -4.93
N ALA A 219 33.21 -7.36 -5.39
CA ALA A 219 33.58 -7.76 -6.75
C ALA A 219 33.26 -9.24 -6.97
N PRO A 220 32.89 -9.67 -8.19
CA PRO A 220 32.70 -11.09 -8.47
C PRO A 220 33.99 -11.84 -8.13
N VAL A 221 33.88 -12.86 -7.30
CA VAL A 221 34.96 -13.81 -7.06
C VAL A 221 34.90 -14.83 -8.20
N GLU A 222 35.84 -14.74 -9.13
CA GLU A 222 36.20 -15.84 -10.03
C GLU A 222 37.01 -16.91 -9.29
#